data_AF-A0A2T5K4X9-F1
#
_entry.id   AF-A0A2T5K4X9-F1
#
_cell.length_a   1.000
_cell.length_b   1.000
_cell.length_c   1.000
_cell.angle_alpha   90.00
_cell.angle_beta   90.00
_cell.angle_gamma   90.00
#
_symmetry.space_group_name_H-M   'P 1'
#
loop_
_entity.id
_entity.type
_entity.pdbx_description
1 polymer ?
#
loop_
_entity_poly.entity_id
_entity_poly.type
_entity_poly.pdbx_seq_one_letter_code
_entity_poly.pdbx_strand_id
1 'polypeptide(L)'
;MVSESKYVSLREFSRRLNVRLSAVQKAIASGRVTSVKRGHGGRLCGVDPELGLQEWARNTDPCEAAKSGKVIEAPAAPQLMFEVQTSAQSNPDSLPPTEPAAPGYQDHRTKREKHLADIAELEYLERVGQLVSAKEVERETMSIFSLLKISMFRIIDRKAQQLATETDPARIERLLRAEFTQVFDECSRELDTSTAEGTEERPATMP
;
A
#
# COMPACT_ATOMS: atom_id res chain seq x y z
N MET A 1 -14.94 27.10 -29.80
CA MET A 1 -14.12 26.24 -30.67
C MET A 1 -14.41 24.80 -30.30
N VAL A 2 -15.05 24.05 -31.19
CA VAL A 2 -15.46 22.65 -30.93
C VAL A 2 -14.27 21.76 -31.22
N SER A 3 -13.68 21.17 -30.18
CA SER A 3 -12.60 20.20 -30.33
C SER A 3 -13.12 18.95 -31.03
N GLU A 4 -12.47 18.56 -32.11
CA GLU A 4 -12.76 17.36 -32.88
C GLU A 4 -12.42 16.13 -32.02
N SER A 5 -13.40 15.55 -31.33
CA SER A 5 -13.21 14.34 -30.50
C SER A 5 -12.84 13.14 -31.37
N LYS A 6 -11.53 12.97 -31.60
CA LYS A 6 -10.94 11.82 -32.27
C LYS A 6 -10.97 10.63 -31.32
N TYR A 7 -12.06 9.86 -31.38
CA TYR A 7 -12.18 8.60 -30.64
C TYR A 7 -11.08 7.61 -31.07
N VAL A 8 -10.37 7.06 -30.09
CA VAL A 8 -9.25 6.15 -30.28
C VAL A 8 -9.67 4.72 -29.93
N SER A 9 -9.10 3.72 -30.60
CA SER A 9 -9.38 2.31 -30.27
C SER A 9 -8.90 1.96 -28.85
N LEU A 10 -9.57 1.00 -28.18
CA LEU A 10 -9.18 0.59 -26.82
C LEU A 10 -7.73 0.06 -26.75
N ARG A 11 -7.25 -0.55 -27.84
CA ARG A 11 -5.85 -1.04 -27.95
C ARG A 11 -4.86 0.11 -27.97
N GLU A 12 -5.13 1.15 -28.76
CA GLU A 12 -4.26 2.32 -28.82
C GLU A 12 -4.30 3.11 -27.50
N PHE A 13 -5.47 3.24 -26.87
CA PHE A 13 -5.60 3.82 -25.53
C PHE A 13 -4.79 3.06 -24.47
N SER A 14 -4.81 1.72 -24.51
CA SER A 14 -4.01 0.88 -23.61
C SER A 14 -2.49 1.05 -23.81
N ARG A 15 -2.04 1.26 -25.06
CA ARG A 15 -0.63 1.54 -25.37
C ARG A 15 -0.17 2.88 -24.81
N ARG A 16 -1.01 3.92 -24.88
CA ARG A 16 -0.69 5.24 -24.31
C ARG A 16 -0.56 5.21 -22.78
N LEU A 17 -1.37 4.40 -22.10
CA LEU A 17 -1.28 4.18 -20.65
C LEU A 17 -0.15 3.23 -20.24
N ASN A 18 0.45 2.51 -21.20
CA ASN A 18 1.35 1.38 -20.98
C ASN A 18 0.72 0.33 -20.03
N VAL A 19 -0.54 -0.02 -20.27
CA VAL A 19 -1.34 -0.96 -19.47
C VAL A 19 -1.93 -2.02 -20.39
N ARG A 20 -2.18 -3.24 -19.87
CA ARG A 20 -2.81 -4.32 -20.64
C ARG A 20 -4.24 -3.95 -21.06
N LEU A 21 -4.66 -4.38 -22.25
CA LEU A 21 -6.01 -4.13 -22.79
C LEU A 21 -7.13 -4.58 -21.83
N SER A 22 -6.94 -5.69 -21.12
CA SER A 22 -7.90 -6.23 -20.17
C SER A 22 -8.18 -5.30 -18.99
N ALA A 23 -7.19 -4.52 -18.54
CA ALA A 23 -7.37 -3.54 -17.47
C ALA A 23 -8.18 -2.32 -17.95
N VAL A 24 -8.03 -1.92 -19.22
CA VAL A 24 -8.90 -0.91 -19.84
C VAL A 24 -10.34 -1.41 -19.95
N GLN A 25 -10.54 -2.67 -20.34
CA GLN A 25 -11.88 -3.27 -20.39
C GLN A 25 -12.53 -3.34 -19.01
N LYS A 26 -11.78 -3.73 -17.96
CA LYS A 26 -12.26 -3.75 -16.57
C LYS A 26 -12.60 -2.34 -16.07
N ALA A 27 -11.82 -1.33 -16.46
CA ALA A 27 -12.09 0.08 -16.14
C ALA A 27 -13.44 0.54 -16.70
N ILE A 28 -13.71 0.18 -17.95
CA ILE A 28 -14.96 0.57 -18.62
C ILE A 28 -16.15 -0.21 -18.04
N ALA A 29 -15.97 -1.50 -17.76
CA ALA A 29 -17.01 -2.35 -17.17
C ALA A 29 -17.40 -1.93 -15.74
N SER A 30 -16.44 -1.43 -14.96
CA SER A 30 -16.67 -0.91 -13.60
C SER A 30 -17.18 0.54 -13.57
N GLY A 31 -17.31 1.21 -14.72
CA GLY A 31 -17.73 2.61 -14.81
C GLY A 31 -16.64 3.63 -14.44
N ARG A 32 -15.38 3.20 -14.32
CA ARG A 32 -14.23 4.07 -14.00
C ARG A 32 -13.84 5.00 -15.15
N VAL A 33 -14.01 4.54 -16.39
CA VAL A 33 -13.87 5.34 -17.62
C VAL A 33 -15.21 5.34 -18.35
N THR A 34 -15.85 6.50 -18.39
CA THR A 34 -17.20 6.71 -18.93
C THR A 34 -17.17 7.32 -20.33
N SER A 35 -16.03 7.91 -20.72
CA SER A 35 -15.80 8.54 -22.02
C SER A 35 -15.64 7.54 -23.19
N VAL A 36 -16.61 6.64 -23.38
CA VAL A 36 -16.58 5.55 -24.37
C VAL A 36 -17.74 5.65 -25.36
N LYS A 37 -17.42 5.59 -26.65
CA LYS A 37 -18.40 5.50 -27.74
C LYS A 37 -18.89 4.07 -27.91
N ARG A 38 -20.21 3.87 -27.88
CA ARG A 38 -20.86 2.59 -28.20
C ARG A 38 -21.43 2.64 -29.63
N GLY A 39 -21.18 1.61 -30.42
CA GLY A 39 -21.75 1.47 -31.77
C GLY A 39 -23.20 0.97 -31.75
N HIS A 40 -23.78 0.81 -32.94
CA HIS A 40 -25.20 0.48 -33.13
C HIS A 40 -25.64 -0.86 -32.50
N GLY A 41 -24.70 -1.78 -32.21
CA GLY A 41 -24.95 -3.06 -31.53
C GLY A 41 -24.55 -3.09 -30.05
N GLY A 42 -24.44 -1.94 -29.38
CA GLY A 42 -24.06 -1.85 -27.96
C GLY A 42 -22.58 -2.16 -27.65
N ARG A 43 -21.79 -2.54 -28.67
CA ARG A 43 -20.35 -2.79 -28.56
C ARG A 43 -19.55 -1.50 -28.43
N LEU A 44 -18.52 -1.51 -27.56
CA LEU A 44 -17.60 -0.39 -27.33
C LEU A 44 -16.70 -0.21 -28.56
N CYS A 45 -16.77 0.95 -29.21
CA CYS A 45 -16.12 1.25 -30.49
C CYS A 45 -14.93 2.21 -30.37
N GLY A 46 -14.82 3.00 -29.30
CA GLY A 46 -13.66 3.87 -29.07
C GLY A 46 -13.77 4.68 -27.79
N VAL A 47 -12.64 5.18 -27.29
CA VAL A 47 -12.52 6.00 -26.08
C VAL A 47 -12.00 7.38 -26.48
N ASP A 48 -12.51 8.45 -25.89
CA ASP A 48 -11.88 9.77 -26.04
C ASP A 48 -10.54 9.75 -25.27
N PRO A 49 -9.40 9.92 -25.96
CA PRO A 49 -8.09 9.70 -25.36
C PRO A 49 -7.75 10.70 -24.25
N GLU A 50 -8.20 11.95 -24.33
CA GLU A 50 -7.83 12.99 -23.37
C GLU A 50 -8.71 12.91 -22.13
N LEU A 51 -10.03 12.87 -22.31
CA LEU A 51 -10.99 12.71 -21.22
C LEU A 51 -10.81 11.36 -20.50
N GLY A 52 -10.55 10.28 -21.26
CA GLY A 52 -10.33 8.97 -20.68
C GLY A 52 -9.07 8.90 -19.81
N LEU A 53 -8.00 9.63 -20.16
CA LEU A 53 -6.80 9.74 -19.32
C LEU A 53 -7.08 10.49 -18.02
N GLN A 54 -7.86 11.57 -18.10
CA GLN A 54 -8.24 12.35 -16.92
C GLN A 54 -9.15 11.56 -15.97
N GLU A 55 -10.16 10.85 -16.50
CA GLU A 55 -11.01 9.94 -15.73
C GLU A 55 -10.20 8.80 -15.11
N TRP A 56 -9.25 8.23 -15.86
CA TRP A 56 -8.34 7.20 -15.35
C TRP A 56 -7.50 7.73 -14.19
N ALA A 57 -6.89 8.91 -14.31
CA ALA A 57 -6.08 9.48 -13.24
C ALA A 57 -6.92 9.85 -12.01
N ARG A 58 -8.13 10.38 -12.20
CA ARG A 58 -9.02 10.86 -11.13
C ARG A 58 -9.64 9.72 -10.31
N ASN A 59 -9.97 8.60 -10.96
CA ASN A 59 -10.74 7.51 -10.36
C ASN A 59 -9.92 6.22 -10.15
N THR A 60 -8.59 6.26 -10.25
CA THR A 60 -7.75 5.10 -9.94
C THR A 60 -7.36 5.10 -8.47
N ASP A 61 -7.80 4.09 -7.74
CA ASP A 61 -7.45 3.90 -6.33
C ASP A 61 -5.94 3.68 -6.14
N PRO A 62 -5.29 4.40 -5.22
CA PRO A 62 -3.86 4.30 -4.98
C PRO A 62 -3.42 2.89 -4.53
N CYS A 63 -4.28 2.14 -3.86
CA CYS A 63 -4.02 0.77 -3.45
C CYS A 63 -3.97 -0.22 -4.63
N GLU A 64 -4.82 -0.08 -5.64
CA GLU A 64 -4.81 -0.93 -6.84
C GLU A 64 -3.63 -0.59 -7.77
N ALA A 65 -3.21 0.68 -7.80
CA ALA A 65 -1.99 1.10 -8.50
C ALA A 65 -0.73 0.46 -7.89
N ALA A 66 -0.61 0.47 -6.56
CA ALA A 66 0.50 -0.16 -5.84
C ALA A 66 0.58 -1.68 -6.07
N LYS A 67 -0.57 -2.37 -6.18
CA LYS A 67 -0.66 -3.81 -6.44
C LYS A 67 -0.21 -4.22 -7.84
N SER A 68 -0.29 -3.31 -8.81
CA SER A 68 0.16 -3.52 -10.19
C SER A 68 1.69 -3.32 -10.39
N GLY A 69 2.46 -3.12 -9.31
CA GLY A 69 3.92 -2.92 -9.38
C GLY A 69 4.33 -1.58 -10.00
N LYS A 70 3.38 -0.68 -10.23
CA LYS A 70 3.64 0.71 -10.62
C LYS A 70 3.48 1.54 -9.36
N VAL A 71 4.60 1.95 -8.75
CA VAL A 71 4.58 3.12 -7.87
C VAL A 71 4.20 4.27 -8.78
N ILE A 72 2.90 4.55 -8.87
CA ILE A 72 2.45 5.87 -9.27
C ILE A 72 2.86 6.71 -8.07
N GLU A 73 4.07 7.25 -8.12
CA GLU A 73 4.41 8.43 -7.32
C GLU A 73 3.24 9.38 -7.56
N ALA A 74 2.48 9.65 -6.50
CA ALA A 74 1.37 10.59 -6.57
C ALA A 74 1.92 11.79 -7.33
N PRO A 75 1.29 12.25 -8.43
CA PRO A 75 1.81 13.38 -9.16
C PRO A 75 2.03 14.45 -8.11
N ALA A 76 3.28 14.89 -7.96
CA ALA A 76 3.61 15.99 -7.08
C ALA A 76 2.56 17.05 -7.44
N ALA A 77 1.61 17.25 -6.53
CA ALA A 77 0.60 18.27 -6.74
C ALA A 77 1.42 19.49 -7.13
N PRO A 78 1.14 20.14 -8.29
CA PRO A 78 1.90 21.32 -8.66
C PRO A 78 1.94 22.16 -7.40
N GLN A 79 3.15 22.38 -6.88
CA GLN A 79 3.36 23.32 -5.80
C GLN A 79 3.08 24.68 -6.43
N LEU A 80 1.80 24.97 -6.65
CA LEU A 80 1.25 26.28 -6.51
C LEU A 80 1.48 26.59 -5.04
N MET A 81 2.67 27.13 -4.81
CA MET A 81 3.01 28.05 -3.73
C MET A 81 1.88 29.07 -3.71
N PHE A 82 0.78 28.71 -3.06
CA PHE A 82 -0.15 29.68 -2.55
C PHE A 82 0.45 30.04 -1.21
N GLU A 83 1.16 31.16 -1.19
CA GLU A 83 1.58 31.80 0.05
C GLU A 83 0.35 31.89 0.95
N VAL A 84 0.31 31.03 1.97
CA VAL A 84 -0.59 31.19 3.10
C VAL A 84 -0.04 32.39 3.84
N GLN A 85 -0.46 33.59 3.44
CA GLN A 85 -0.42 34.75 4.31
C GLN A 85 -1.38 34.48 5.47
N THR A 86 -0.85 33.86 6.52
CA THR A 86 -1.42 33.99 7.86
C THR A 86 -1.19 35.44 8.28
N SER A 87 -2.15 36.30 7.96
CA SER A 87 -2.38 37.54 8.68
C SER A 87 -3.63 37.34 9.53
N ALA A 88 -3.43 36.65 10.65
CA ALA A 88 -4.28 36.81 11.81
C ALA A 88 -4.07 38.24 12.35
N GLN A 89 -4.82 39.19 11.81
CA GLN A 89 -4.99 40.51 12.40
C GLN A 89 -6.45 40.92 12.24
N SER A 90 -7.13 40.82 13.37
CA SER A 90 -8.43 41.40 13.70
C SER A 90 -8.55 42.84 13.21
N ASN A 91 -9.53 43.08 12.32
CA ASN A 91 -10.32 44.31 12.30
C ASN A 91 -11.72 43.99 11.76
N PRO A 92 -12.80 44.42 12.44
CA PRO A 92 -14.17 44.08 12.08
C PRO A 92 -14.80 45.22 11.29
N ASP A 93 -14.53 45.32 10.00
CA ASP A 93 -15.46 46.02 9.11
C ASP A 93 -15.11 45.76 7.65
N SER A 94 -16.13 45.78 6.80
CA SER A 94 -16.11 45.49 5.36
C SER A 94 -16.35 44.02 4.99
N LEU A 95 -17.63 43.66 4.90
CA LEU A 95 -18.09 42.61 3.98
C LEU A 95 -17.89 43.09 2.53
N PRO A 96 -17.28 42.28 1.66
CA PRO A 96 -17.67 42.22 0.26
C PRO A 96 -18.40 40.89 -0.03
N PRO A 97 -19.15 40.81 -1.15
CA PRO A 97 -20.13 39.76 -1.40
C PRO A 97 -19.45 38.39 -1.53
N THR A 98 -20.04 37.40 -0.87
CA THR A 98 -19.77 35.98 -1.04
C THR A 98 -19.87 35.59 -2.51
N GLU A 99 -18.72 35.49 -3.20
CA GLU A 99 -18.65 34.68 -4.41
C GLU A 99 -18.92 33.23 -4.01
N PRO A 100 -19.85 32.52 -4.69
CA PRO A 100 -20.17 31.16 -4.32
C PRO A 100 -18.92 30.30 -4.52
N ALA A 101 -18.50 29.63 -3.45
CA ALA A 101 -17.42 28.65 -3.50
C ALA A 101 -17.58 27.78 -4.76
N ALA A 102 -16.53 27.72 -5.60
CA ALA A 102 -16.55 26.96 -6.85
C ALA A 102 -17.15 25.55 -6.58
N PRO A 103 -18.13 25.09 -7.38
CA PRO A 103 -18.82 23.83 -7.13
C PRO A 103 -17.82 22.69 -6.98
N GLY A 104 -17.77 22.08 -5.78
CA GLY A 104 -16.85 20.99 -5.44
C GLY A 104 -15.61 21.38 -4.63
N TYR A 105 -15.21 22.65 -4.51
CA TYR A 105 -14.05 23.04 -3.69
C TYR A 105 -14.23 22.68 -2.21
N GLN A 106 -15.43 22.96 -1.67
CA GLN A 106 -15.83 22.58 -0.31
C GLN A 106 -15.77 21.06 -0.12
N ASP A 107 -16.21 20.28 -1.11
CA ASP A 107 -16.18 18.81 -1.06
C ASP A 107 -14.75 18.27 -1.09
N HIS A 108 -13.89 18.84 -1.93
CA HIS A 108 -12.47 18.49 -2.01
C HIS A 108 -11.74 18.85 -0.71
N ARG A 109 -12.05 19.99 -0.11
CA ARG A 109 -11.51 20.42 1.18
C ARG A 109 -11.96 19.50 2.30
N THR A 110 -13.25 19.21 2.39
CA THR A 110 -13.83 18.31 3.41
C THR A 110 -13.22 16.91 3.34
N LYS A 111 -13.04 16.37 2.11
CA LYS A 111 -12.37 15.06 1.92
C LYS A 111 -10.93 15.09 2.37
N ARG A 112 -10.18 16.14 2.02
CA ARG A 112 -8.78 16.29 2.45
C ARG A 112 -8.66 16.41 3.96
N GLU A 113 -9.50 17.23 4.59
CA GLU A 113 -9.52 17.40 6.05
C GLU A 113 -9.87 16.08 6.75
N LYS A 114 -10.82 15.31 6.22
CA LYS A 114 -11.14 13.97 6.73
C LYS A 114 -9.96 13.01 6.61
N HIS A 115 -9.31 12.91 5.45
CA HIS A 115 -8.16 12.02 5.28
C HIS A 115 -6.98 12.41 6.17
N LEU A 116 -6.76 13.71 6.40
CA LEU A 116 -5.74 14.16 7.34
C LEU A 116 -6.09 13.77 8.78
N ALA A 117 -7.36 13.83 9.17
CA ALA A 117 -7.82 13.35 10.47
C ALA A 117 -7.63 11.82 10.61
N ASP A 118 -8.00 11.05 9.58
CA ASP A 118 -7.84 9.58 9.57
C ASP A 118 -6.35 9.18 9.68
N ILE A 119 -5.44 9.90 9.00
CA ILE A 119 -3.99 9.67 9.09
C ILE A 119 -3.49 9.99 10.50
N ALA A 120 -3.90 11.11 11.08
CA ALA A 120 -3.49 11.49 12.44
C ALA A 120 -3.98 10.47 13.49
N GLU A 121 -5.16 9.89 13.29
CA GLU A 121 -5.67 8.81 14.14
C GLU A 121 -4.82 7.54 14.01
N LEU A 122 -4.51 7.09 12.78
CA LEU A 122 -3.66 5.92 12.55
C LEU A 122 -2.26 6.11 13.15
N GLU A 123 -1.68 7.29 12.96
CA GLU A 123 -0.39 7.64 13.54
C GLU A 123 -0.40 7.66 15.08
N TYR A 124 -1.50 8.14 15.68
CA TYR A 124 -1.67 8.08 17.13
C TYR A 124 -1.77 6.64 17.62
N LEU A 125 -2.58 5.80 16.95
CA LEU A 125 -2.73 4.39 17.28
C LEU A 125 -1.41 3.62 17.13
N GLU A 126 -0.63 3.94 16.11
CA GLU A 126 0.73 3.41 15.93
C GLU A 126 1.63 3.83 17.10
N ARG A 127 1.64 5.12 17.47
CA ARG A 127 2.42 5.65 18.62
C ARG A 127 2.06 5.03 19.95
N VAL A 128 0.79 4.72 20.18
CA VAL A 128 0.31 4.03 21.39
C VAL A 128 0.55 2.51 21.32
N GLY A 129 1.02 1.99 20.18
CA GLY A 129 1.36 0.57 19.99
C GLY A 129 0.14 -0.32 19.75
N GLN A 130 -1.01 0.25 19.40
CA GLN A 130 -2.19 -0.52 19.02
C GLN A 130 -2.14 -0.99 17.56
N LEU A 131 -1.36 -0.32 16.71
CA LEU A 131 -1.15 -0.67 15.31
C LEU A 131 0.35 -0.82 15.03
N VAL A 132 0.71 -1.79 14.20
CA VAL A 132 2.06 -1.96 13.62
C VAL A 132 1.92 -2.07 12.11
N SER A 133 2.93 -1.61 11.39
CA SER A 133 2.99 -1.75 9.93
C SER A 133 2.94 -3.23 9.52
N ALA A 134 1.99 -3.58 8.65
CA ALA A 134 1.87 -4.94 8.13
C ALA A 134 3.16 -5.41 7.43
N LYS A 135 3.87 -4.50 6.75
CA LYS A 135 5.15 -4.81 6.08
C LYS A 135 6.26 -5.16 7.07
N GLU A 136 6.24 -4.53 8.23
CA GLU A 136 7.21 -4.81 9.29
C GLU A 136 6.97 -6.19 9.89
N VAL A 137 5.71 -6.49 10.23
CA VAL A 137 5.32 -7.84 10.70
C VAL A 137 5.71 -8.90 9.67
N GLU A 138 5.47 -8.66 8.38
CA GLU A 138 5.86 -9.58 7.31
C GLU A 138 7.38 -9.80 7.25
N ARG A 139 8.16 -8.72 7.32
CA ARG A 139 9.63 -8.78 7.34
C ARG A 139 10.14 -9.59 8.54
N GLU A 140 9.67 -9.26 9.74
CA GLU A 140 10.09 -9.96 10.96
C GLU A 140 9.69 -11.44 10.92
N THR A 141 8.46 -11.73 10.50
CA THR A 141 7.97 -13.10 10.34
C THR A 141 8.84 -13.90 9.37
N MET A 142 9.18 -13.32 8.22
CA MET A 142 10.05 -13.99 7.24
C MET A 142 11.46 -14.20 7.77
N SER A 143 11.99 -13.25 8.54
CA SER A 143 13.29 -13.37 9.21
C SER A 143 13.29 -14.55 10.18
N ILE A 144 12.28 -14.61 11.07
CA ILE A 144 12.10 -15.68 12.06
C ILE A 144 12.04 -17.05 11.40
N PHE A 145 11.19 -17.22 10.37
CA PHE A 145 11.09 -18.50 9.68
C PHE A 145 12.35 -18.87 8.91
N SER A 146 13.07 -17.89 8.37
CA SER A 146 14.35 -18.12 7.70
C SER A 146 15.40 -18.63 8.68
N LEU A 147 15.50 -18.03 9.87
CA LEU A 147 16.39 -18.47 10.93
C LEU A 147 16.04 -19.89 11.41
N LEU A 148 14.76 -20.15 11.70
CA LEU A 148 14.29 -21.48 12.11
C LEU A 148 14.63 -22.54 11.05
N LYS A 149 14.41 -22.23 9.77
CA LYS A 149 14.74 -23.13 8.65
C LYS A 149 16.24 -23.43 8.59
N ILE A 150 17.09 -22.41 8.74
CA ILE A 150 18.55 -22.58 8.75
C ILE A 150 18.97 -23.47 9.92
N SER A 151 18.45 -23.20 11.12
CA SER A 151 18.73 -23.98 12.33
C SER A 151 18.31 -25.44 12.21
N MET A 152 17.15 -25.71 11.62
CA MET A 152 16.71 -27.09 11.35
C MET A 152 17.64 -27.84 10.39
N PHE A 153 18.06 -27.21 9.28
CA PHE A 153 18.98 -27.87 8.35
C PHE A 153 20.36 -28.12 8.94
N ARG A 154 20.83 -27.23 9.83
CA ARG A 154 22.08 -27.43 10.57
C ARG A 154 22.07 -28.69 11.44
N ILE A 155 20.91 -29.14 11.92
CA ILE A 155 20.81 -30.44 12.64
C ILE A 155 21.21 -31.58 11.72
N ILE A 156 20.73 -31.57 10.47
CA ILE A 156 20.98 -32.64 9.50
C ILE A 156 22.49 -32.78 9.29
N ASP A 157 23.19 -31.67 9.02
CA ASP A 157 24.63 -31.69 8.79
C ASP A 157 25.41 -32.16 10.02
N ARG A 158 25.03 -31.72 11.23
CA ARG A 158 25.68 -32.12 12.48
C ARG A 158 25.43 -33.57 12.85
N LYS A 159 24.26 -34.11 12.52
CA LYS A 159 23.83 -35.45 12.95
C LYS A 159 23.97 -36.51 11.88
N ALA A 160 24.21 -36.15 10.62
CA ALA A 160 24.27 -37.09 9.50
C ALA A 160 25.16 -38.31 9.77
N GLN A 161 26.40 -38.10 10.25
CA GLN A 161 27.32 -39.20 10.52
C GLN A 161 26.88 -40.07 11.71
N GLN A 162 26.32 -39.45 12.75
CA GLN A 162 25.82 -40.16 13.92
C GLN A 162 24.59 -40.99 13.57
N LEU A 163 23.68 -40.46 12.74
CA LEU A 163 22.49 -41.14 12.26
C LEU A 163 22.83 -42.27 11.29
N ALA A 164 23.86 -42.11 10.45
CA ALA A 164 24.29 -43.13 9.49
C ALA A 164 24.85 -44.40 10.16
N THR A 165 25.35 -44.28 11.40
CA THR A 165 25.93 -45.39 12.16
C THR A 165 24.97 -45.98 13.18
N GLU A 166 23.91 -45.26 13.53
CA GLU A 166 22.93 -45.71 14.52
C GLU A 166 21.94 -46.71 13.89
N THR A 167 21.77 -47.86 14.53
CA THR A 167 20.90 -48.95 14.05
C THR A 167 19.64 -49.12 14.89
N ASP A 168 19.60 -48.57 16.11
CA ASP A 168 18.42 -48.60 16.99
C ASP A 168 17.44 -47.45 16.65
N PRO A 169 16.22 -47.76 16.16
CA PRO A 169 15.21 -46.75 15.86
C PRO A 169 14.82 -45.89 17.07
N ALA A 170 14.76 -46.47 18.28
CA ALA A 170 14.36 -45.75 19.49
C ALA A 170 15.43 -44.74 19.93
N ARG A 171 16.70 -44.99 19.59
CA ARG A 171 17.79 -44.04 19.84
C ARG A 171 17.81 -42.92 18.80
N ILE A 172 17.52 -43.23 17.53
CA ILE A 172 17.37 -42.22 16.47
C ILE A 172 16.27 -41.23 16.82
N GLU A 173 15.08 -41.72 17.22
CA GLU A 173 13.96 -40.85 17.58
C GLU A 173 14.31 -39.93 18.76
N ARG A 174 14.90 -40.50 19.84
CA ARG A 174 15.30 -39.71 21.01
C ARG A 174 16.31 -38.62 20.67
N LEU A 175 17.27 -38.93 19.81
CA LEU A 175 18.29 -37.98 19.38
C LEU A 175 17.69 -36.84 18.55
N LEU A 176 16.84 -37.16 17.57
CA LEU A 176 16.16 -36.16 16.75
C LEU A 176 15.22 -35.29 17.58
N ARG A 177 14.42 -35.91 18.46
CA ARG A 177 13.50 -35.19 19.34
C ARG A 177 14.25 -34.22 20.25
N ALA A 178 15.38 -34.65 20.84
CA ALA A 178 16.19 -33.77 21.69
C ALA A 178 16.73 -32.55 20.93
N GLU A 179 17.23 -32.73 19.70
CA GLU A 179 17.73 -31.60 18.89
C GLU A 179 16.61 -30.68 18.41
N PHE A 180 15.44 -31.22 18.03
CA PHE A 180 14.29 -30.39 17.66
C PHE A 180 13.78 -29.57 18.84
N THR A 181 13.66 -30.18 20.03
CA THR A 181 13.29 -29.45 21.24
C THR A 181 14.30 -28.34 21.53
N GLN A 182 15.61 -28.62 21.43
CA GLN A 182 16.63 -27.59 21.63
C GLN A 182 16.49 -26.41 20.65
N VAL A 183 16.28 -26.67 19.36
CA VAL A 183 16.13 -25.61 18.36
C VAL A 183 14.85 -24.80 18.57
N PHE A 184 13.73 -25.45 18.90
CA PHE A 184 12.49 -24.71 19.18
C PHE A 184 12.59 -23.88 20.46
N ASP A 185 13.25 -24.39 21.50
CA ASP A 185 13.48 -23.64 22.74
C ASP A 185 14.39 -22.43 22.50
N GLU A 186 15.43 -22.58 21.67
CA GLU A 186 16.32 -21.48 21.27
C GLU A 186 15.57 -20.41 20.46
N CYS A 187 14.82 -20.82 19.43
CA CYS A 187 13.97 -19.90 18.67
C CYS A 187 12.93 -19.19 19.56
N SER A 188 12.31 -19.90 20.52
CA SER A 188 11.35 -19.28 21.45
C SER A 188 12.02 -18.20 22.29
N ARG A 189 13.23 -18.45 22.81
CA ARG A 189 13.97 -17.46 23.60
C ARG A 189 14.36 -16.24 22.78
N GLU A 190 14.80 -16.44 21.53
CA GLU A 190 15.14 -15.33 20.63
C GLU A 190 13.92 -14.44 20.33
N LEU A 191 12.73 -15.04 20.19
CA LEU A 191 11.48 -14.32 20.03
C LEU A 191 11.13 -13.51 21.29
N ASP A 192 11.27 -14.12 22.46
CA ASP A 192 11.01 -13.43 23.72
C ASP A 192 11.94 -12.22 23.90
N THR A 193 13.24 -12.36 23.57
CA THR A 193 14.19 -11.23 23.60
C THR A 193 13.86 -10.15 22.58
N SER A 194 13.46 -10.53 21.37
CA SER A 194 13.05 -9.57 20.32
C SER A 194 11.84 -8.75 20.74
N THR A 195 10.86 -9.36 21.42
CA THR A 195 9.69 -8.63 21.94
C THR A 195 10.03 -7.70 23.11
N ALA A 196 11.01 -8.07 23.94
CA ALA A 196 11.49 -7.24 25.04
C ALA A 196 12.25 -6.00 24.53
N GLU A 197 13.16 -6.17 23.57
CA GLU A 197 13.92 -5.06 22.95
C GLU A 197 13.01 -4.06 22.24
N GLY A 198 11.99 -4.54 21.51
CA GLY A 198 10.98 -3.67 20.88
C GLY A 198 10.12 -2.87 21.87
N THR A 199 10.08 -3.28 23.15
CA THR A 199 9.38 -2.55 24.21
C THR A 199 10.28 -1.47 24.85
N GLU A 200 11.60 -1.69 24.91
CA GLU A 200 12.56 -0.75 25.51
C GLU A 200 13.04 0.35 24.54
N GLU A 201 13.07 0.08 23.23
CA GLU A 201 13.55 1.04 22.21
C GLU A 201 12.57 2.18 21.88
N ARG A 202 11.49 2.36 22.67
CA ARG A 202 10.51 3.44 22.47
C ARG A 202 10.70 4.57 23.49
N PRO A 203 11.77 5.39 23.40
CA PRO A 203 11.91 6.54 24.28
C PRO A 203 10.82 7.55 23.93
N ALA A 204 10.00 7.87 24.93
CA ALA A 204 9.05 8.96 24.92
C ALA A 204 9.76 10.30 24.62
N THR A 205 9.92 10.62 23.35
CA THR A 205 10.36 11.95 22.91
C THR A 205 9.12 12.79 22.68
N MET A 206 8.69 13.48 23.73
CA MET A 206 7.72 14.58 23.71
C MET A 206 8.48 15.89 23.92
N PRO A 207 8.46 16.83 22.96
CA PRO A 207 8.46 18.26 23.26
C PRO A 207 7.04 18.81 23.40
#